data_AF-A0A2M7X4W6-F1
#
_entry.id   AF-A0A2M7X4W6-F1
#
_cell.length_a   1.000
_cell.length_b   1.000
_cell.length_c   1.000
_cell.angle_alpha   90.00
_cell.angle_beta   90.00
_cell.angle_gamma   90.00
#
_symmetry.space_group_name_H-M   'P 1'
#
loop_
_entity.id
_entity.type
_entity.pdbx_description
1 polymer ?
#
loop_
_entity_poly.entity_id
_entity_poly.type
_entity_poly.pdbx_seq_one_letter_code
_entity_poly.pdbx_strand_id
1 'polypeptide(L)'
;MLTGKQKISTLIEQINDKRHVTPKGQPILIHPFGDLGGNYPEEELLNLLYKFQNDDEILKIARLPTTNDFGIVNYADRYYGVDLTSKFDKYYDNFNIKPVAKIESKPKLNRKSLEKVWNVLQEIETKRGITSSTDEITIPQVYWSKVKDQREAFDYAEERLVILRKLETEEQAIENLRWIDDEKGLAYMRAGQNYFEVYDWYEEEYKKASATYQKGSKPQQTSNEPVGSLELEIVYTSAHEVILNKRFLLSKPTLNGENDLVMSYLYKNSNRPIGIDELEEKGRIKPTKSLGKIVENLGFTKDLARAFFVVSADSIYFKNPVTKVMLDELELRFIKIKAK
;
A
#
# COMPACT_ATOMS: atom_id res chain seq x y z
N MET A 1 30.38 12.52 0.88
CA MET A 1 30.40 13.87 0.26
C MET A 1 29.46 13.85 -0.92
N LEU A 2 28.57 14.84 -1.03
CA LEU A 2 27.67 15.00 -2.18
C LEU A 2 28.46 15.46 -3.42
N THR A 3 28.09 14.95 -4.60
CA THR A 3 28.56 15.48 -5.88
C THR A 3 28.00 16.89 -6.12
N GLY A 4 28.63 17.70 -6.98
CA GLY A 4 28.14 19.04 -7.30
C GLY A 4 26.68 19.05 -7.80
N LYS A 5 26.28 18.05 -8.59
CA LYS A 5 24.89 17.89 -9.05
C LYS A 5 23.91 17.57 -7.92
N GLN A 6 24.31 16.76 -6.95
CA GLN A 6 23.50 16.47 -5.76
C GLN A 6 23.37 17.72 -4.88
N LYS A 7 24.47 18.47 -4.69
CA LYS A 7 24.44 19.72 -3.94
C LYS A 7 23.50 20.76 -4.55
N ILE A 8 23.48 20.91 -5.88
CA ILE A 8 22.53 21.81 -6.54
C ILE A 8 21.09 21.32 -6.32
N SER A 9 20.84 20.01 -6.45
CA SER A 9 19.50 19.40 -6.26
C SER A 9 18.96 19.66 -4.85
N THR A 10 19.73 19.26 -3.85
CA THR A 10 19.34 19.38 -2.44
C THR A 10 19.06 20.83 -2.05
N LEU A 11 19.87 21.78 -2.53
CA LEU A 11 19.67 23.20 -2.23
C LEU A 11 18.38 23.73 -2.89
N ILE A 12 18.14 23.40 -4.16
CA ILE A 12 16.95 23.83 -4.90
C ILE A 12 15.65 23.22 -4.32
N GLU A 13 15.68 21.94 -3.96
CA GLU A 13 14.58 21.25 -3.25
C GLU A 13 14.30 21.92 -1.90
N GLN A 14 15.32 22.17 -1.09
CA GLN A 14 15.14 22.83 0.21
C GLN A 14 14.57 24.25 0.09
N ILE A 15 15.00 25.00 -0.92
CA ILE A 15 14.41 26.31 -1.22
C ILE A 15 12.93 26.17 -1.60
N ASN A 16 12.59 25.18 -2.44
CA ASN A 16 11.22 24.91 -2.86
C ASN A 16 10.32 24.46 -1.70
N ASP A 17 10.82 23.64 -0.77
CA ASP A 17 10.04 23.20 0.38
C ASP A 17 9.77 24.37 1.33
N LYS A 18 10.80 25.17 1.62
CA LYS A 18 10.70 26.28 2.56
C LYS A 18 9.83 27.44 2.08
N ARG A 19 9.75 27.70 0.77
CA ARG A 19 8.86 28.77 0.26
C ARG A 19 7.39 28.51 0.59
N HIS A 20 6.97 27.26 0.79
CA HIS A 20 5.58 26.93 1.12
C HIS A 20 5.19 27.32 2.55
N VAL A 21 6.16 27.39 3.46
CA VAL A 21 5.95 27.79 4.87
C VAL A 21 6.43 29.21 5.18
N THR A 22 7.18 29.83 4.25
CA THR A 22 7.67 31.21 4.40
C THR A 22 6.53 32.20 4.13
N PRO A 23 6.24 33.15 5.04
CA PRO A 23 5.24 34.18 4.79
C PRO A 23 5.52 34.99 3.52
N LYS A 24 4.47 35.40 2.81
CA LYS A 24 4.61 36.21 1.59
C LYS A 24 5.37 37.51 1.88
N GLY A 25 6.38 37.79 1.04
CA GLY A 25 7.21 39.00 1.15
C GLY A 25 8.35 38.91 2.15
N GLN A 26 8.55 37.76 2.80
CA GLN A 26 9.72 37.48 3.63
C GLN A 26 10.75 36.65 2.84
N PRO A 27 12.06 36.86 3.07
CA PRO A 27 13.09 36.03 2.47
C PRO A 27 13.05 34.63 3.06
N ILE A 28 13.34 33.63 2.22
CA ILE A 28 13.46 32.24 2.63
C ILE A 28 14.80 32.09 3.37
N LEU A 29 14.76 31.55 4.58
CA LEU A 29 15.95 31.38 5.41
C LEU A 29 16.56 29.98 5.23
N ILE A 30 17.81 29.93 4.78
CA ILE A 30 18.61 28.70 4.62
C ILE A 30 19.74 28.64 5.65
N HIS A 31 19.71 27.63 6.52
CA HIS A 31 20.73 27.30 7.51
C HIS A 31 21.66 26.20 6.97
N PRO A 32 22.98 26.46 6.82
CA PRO A 32 23.91 25.51 6.20
C PRO A 32 23.98 24.15 6.90
N PHE A 33 23.92 24.16 8.23
CA PHE A 33 24.02 22.92 9.02
C PHE A 33 22.67 22.27 9.29
N GLY A 34 21.60 23.06 9.28
CA GLY A 34 20.28 22.65 9.76
C GLY A 34 19.46 22.09 8.61
N ASP A 35 19.38 22.86 7.52
CA ASP A 35 18.57 22.49 6.36
C ASP A 35 19.34 21.61 5.38
N LEU A 36 20.65 21.79 5.31
CA LEU A 36 21.51 21.10 4.35
C LEU A 36 22.40 20.01 5.00
N GLY A 37 22.16 19.71 6.27
CA GLY A 37 22.84 18.65 7.03
C GLY A 37 24.36 18.83 7.17
N GLY A 38 24.86 20.06 7.05
CA GLY A 38 26.30 20.35 7.13
C GLY A 38 27.11 19.85 5.93
N ASN A 39 26.45 19.48 4.83
CA ASN A 39 27.11 19.00 3.61
C ASN A 39 27.74 20.13 2.76
N TYR A 40 27.59 21.37 3.21
CA TYR A 40 28.04 22.57 2.52
C TYR A 40 28.96 23.37 3.45
N PRO A 41 30.26 23.41 3.15
CA PRO A 41 31.11 24.48 3.64
C PRO A 41 30.48 25.84 3.31
N GLU A 42 30.65 26.79 4.22
CA GLU A 42 30.02 28.11 4.13
C GLU A 42 30.32 28.82 2.80
N GLU A 43 31.60 28.84 2.40
CA GLU A 43 32.06 29.42 1.14
C GLU A 43 31.44 28.73 -0.09
N GLU A 44 31.22 27.42 -0.03
CA GLU A 44 30.64 26.66 -1.14
C GLU A 44 29.15 26.98 -1.31
N LEU A 45 28.39 27.06 -0.20
CA LEU A 45 27.00 27.47 -0.25
C LEU A 45 26.88 28.89 -0.81
N LEU A 46 27.72 29.81 -0.32
CA LEU A 46 27.71 31.19 -0.78
C LEU A 46 28.02 31.30 -2.29
N ASN A 47 28.99 30.53 -2.79
CA ASN A 47 29.30 30.46 -4.22
C ASN A 47 28.12 29.91 -5.05
N LEU A 48 27.41 28.91 -4.55
CA LEU A 48 26.20 28.40 -5.21
C LEU A 48 25.08 29.43 -5.24
N LEU A 49 24.84 30.13 -4.13
CA LEU A 49 23.85 31.21 -4.06
C LEU A 49 24.21 32.36 -5.01
N TYR A 50 25.49 32.74 -5.10
CA TYR A 50 25.93 33.75 -6.08
C TYR A 50 25.76 33.28 -7.52
N LYS A 51 26.05 32.00 -7.81
CA LYS A 51 25.76 31.44 -9.13
C LYS A 51 24.27 31.53 -9.46
N PHE A 52 23.38 31.12 -8.56
CA PHE A 52 21.94 31.19 -8.79
C PHE A 52 21.41 32.62 -8.92
N GLN A 53 22.04 33.59 -8.26
CA GLN A 53 21.69 34.99 -8.38
C GLN A 53 22.19 35.60 -9.70
N ASN A 54 23.47 35.41 -10.00
CA ASN A 54 24.16 36.18 -11.05
C ASN A 54 24.08 35.48 -12.41
N ASP A 55 24.13 34.14 -12.45
CA ASP A 55 24.14 33.39 -13.70
C ASP A 55 22.74 32.93 -14.08
N ASP A 56 22.05 32.25 -13.15
CA ASP A 56 20.76 31.62 -13.42
C ASP A 56 19.58 32.60 -13.20
N GLU A 57 19.81 33.68 -12.44
CA GLU A 57 18.85 34.73 -12.09
C GLU A 57 17.55 34.18 -11.45
N ILE A 58 17.63 33.07 -10.70
CA ILE A 58 16.47 32.40 -10.10
C ILE A 58 16.16 32.88 -8.68
N LEU A 59 17.12 33.53 -8.03
CA LEU A 59 16.95 34.11 -6.70
C LEU A 59 17.78 35.39 -6.53
N LYS A 60 17.56 36.10 -5.43
CA LYS A 60 18.40 37.19 -4.94
C LYS A 60 18.77 36.90 -3.50
N ILE A 61 20.02 37.12 -3.14
CA ILE A 61 20.48 37.00 -1.76
C ILE A 61 19.96 38.23 -1.00
N ALA A 62 19.12 37.97 0.00
CA ALA A 62 18.51 38.99 0.84
C ALA A 62 19.40 39.28 2.04
N ARG A 63 19.60 40.57 2.34
CA ARG A 63 20.29 40.98 3.56
C ARG A 63 19.36 40.76 4.75
N LEU A 64 19.76 39.86 5.64
CA LEU A 64 19.01 39.63 6.87
C LEU A 64 19.23 40.77 7.87
N PRO A 65 18.19 41.20 8.60
CA PRO A 65 18.36 42.16 9.67
C PRO A 65 19.23 41.55 10.76
N THR A 66 20.18 42.33 11.29
CA THR A 66 21.08 41.90 12.38
C THR A 66 20.33 41.68 13.70
N THR A 67 19.14 42.27 13.84
CA THR A 67 18.24 42.15 14.99
C THR A 67 16.82 41.93 14.46
N ASN A 68 16.10 40.93 14.97
CA ASN A 68 14.67 40.81 14.69
C ASN A 68 13.86 41.80 15.57
N ASP A 69 12.56 41.94 15.29
CA ASP A 69 11.65 42.83 16.02
C ASP A 69 11.54 42.51 17.53
N PHE A 70 12.08 41.36 17.96
CA PHE A 70 12.15 40.93 19.36
C PHE A 70 13.52 41.20 20.02
N GLY A 71 14.43 41.91 19.35
CA GLY A 71 15.76 42.23 19.87
C GLY A 71 16.71 41.03 19.93
N ILE A 72 16.37 39.91 19.28
CA ILE A 72 17.22 38.72 19.22
C ILE A 72 18.22 38.91 18.07
N VAL A 73 19.48 39.11 18.44
CA VAL A 73 20.63 39.10 17.53
C VAL A 73 20.97 37.64 17.26
N ASN A 74 20.83 37.10 16.03
CA ASN A 74 21.61 35.94 15.56
C ASN A 74 21.30 35.34 14.17
N TYR A 75 20.51 35.96 13.29
CA TYR A 75 20.30 35.35 11.97
C TYR A 75 21.48 35.54 11.02
N ALA A 76 22.15 36.70 11.07
CA ALA A 76 23.14 37.11 10.07
C ALA A 76 24.34 36.14 9.95
N ASP A 77 24.75 35.51 11.05
CA ASP A 77 25.94 34.64 11.07
C ASP A 77 25.59 33.16 10.86
N ARG A 78 24.31 32.82 10.68
CA ARG A 78 23.85 31.43 10.63
C ARG A 78 22.90 31.10 9.49
N TYR A 79 22.25 32.11 8.91
CA TYR A 79 21.27 31.94 7.86
C TYR A 79 21.59 32.79 6.65
N TYR A 80 21.27 32.26 5.48
CA TYR A 80 21.22 33.00 4.23
C TYR A 80 19.76 33.28 3.88
N GLY A 81 19.42 34.57 3.70
CA GLY A 81 18.12 34.96 3.16
C GLY A 81 18.15 34.88 1.64
N VAL A 82 17.12 34.30 1.03
CA VAL A 82 16.93 34.31 -0.42
C VAL A 82 15.52 34.72 -0.81
N ASP A 83 15.41 35.64 -1.76
CA ASP A 83 14.15 36.02 -2.42
C ASP A 83 14.08 35.35 -3.79
N LEU A 84 12.98 34.64 -4.08
CA LEU A 84 12.83 33.97 -5.36
C LEU A 84 12.42 34.96 -6.47
N THR A 85 12.98 34.79 -7.66
CA THR A 85 12.52 35.51 -8.84
C THR A 85 11.41 34.72 -9.55
N SER A 86 10.76 35.35 -10.52
CA SER A 86 9.79 34.66 -11.38
C SER A 86 10.40 33.56 -12.26
N LYS A 87 11.74 33.44 -12.32
CA LYS A 87 12.43 32.38 -13.07
C LYS A 87 12.57 31.08 -12.27
N PHE A 88 12.39 31.13 -10.94
CA PHE A 88 12.62 29.98 -10.08
C PHE A 88 11.75 28.79 -10.46
N ASP A 89 10.43 28.98 -10.64
CA ASP A 89 9.51 27.89 -10.98
C ASP A 89 9.93 27.17 -12.27
N LYS A 90 10.21 27.94 -13.32
CA LYS A 90 10.67 27.38 -14.59
C LYS A 90 12.02 26.66 -14.45
N TYR A 91 12.92 27.18 -13.62
CA TYR A 91 14.20 26.51 -13.35
C TYR A 91 13.99 25.21 -12.60
N TYR A 92 13.17 25.22 -11.54
CA TYR A 92 12.81 24.05 -10.73
C TYR A 92 12.18 22.95 -11.59
N ASP A 93 11.21 23.32 -12.43
CA ASP A 93 10.54 22.40 -13.35
C ASP A 93 11.54 21.76 -14.32
N ASN A 94 12.44 22.56 -14.91
CA ASN A 94 13.48 22.05 -15.83
C ASN A 94 14.54 21.22 -15.11
N PHE A 95 14.84 21.55 -13.85
CA PHE A 95 15.84 20.87 -13.04
C PHE A 95 15.37 19.47 -12.63
N ASN A 96 14.06 19.31 -12.38
CA ASN A 96 13.41 18.01 -12.17
C ASN A 96 13.33 17.16 -13.45
N ILE A 97 13.74 17.67 -14.62
CA ILE A 97 13.95 16.90 -15.85
C ILE A 97 15.40 16.37 -15.90
N LYS A 98 15.87 15.70 -14.84
CA LYS A 98 16.86 14.65 -15.09
C LYS A 98 16.11 13.44 -15.64
N PRO A 99 16.69 12.70 -16.60
CA PRO A 99 16.14 11.41 -16.97
C PRO A 99 16.25 10.54 -15.73
N VAL A 100 15.19 10.49 -14.94
CA VAL A 100 14.84 9.33 -14.11
C VAL A 100 15.17 8.16 -15.03
N ALA A 101 16.10 7.30 -14.61
CA ALA A 101 16.31 6.04 -15.30
C ALA A 101 14.91 5.43 -15.37
N LYS A 102 14.31 5.47 -16.56
CA LYS A 102 12.90 5.21 -16.79
C LYS A 102 12.64 3.90 -16.06
N ILE A 103 11.96 3.95 -14.91
CA ILE A 103 11.77 2.76 -14.09
C ILE A 103 11.06 1.81 -15.04
N GLU A 104 11.79 0.78 -15.51
CA GLU A 104 11.34 -0.09 -16.58
C GLU A 104 10.00 -0.67 -16.13
N SER A 105 8.93 -0.25 -16.82
CA SER A 105 7.52 -0.54 -16.52
C SER A 105 7.24 -1.00 -15.08
N LYS A 106 6.97 -0.07 -14.16
CA LYS A 106 6.50 -0.41 -12.80
C LYS A 106 5.40 -1.48 -12.88
N PRO A 107 5.46 -2.55 -12.07
CA PRO A 107 4.54 -3.67 -12.18
C PRO A 107 3.10 -3.20 -11.96
N LYS A 108 2.16 -3.70 -12.78
CA LYS A 108 0.73 -3.47 -12.57
C LYS A 108 0.29 -4.19 -11.30
N LEU A 109 0.13 -3.44 -10.22
CA LEU A 109 -0.38 -3.94 -8.95
C LEU A 109 -1.91 -3.87 -8.92
N ASN A 110 -2.55 -4.84 -8.25
CA ASN A 110 -3.98 -4.75 -7.97
C ASN A 110 -4.23 -3.74 -6.84
N ARG A 111 -5.50 -3.33 -6.66
CA ARG A 111 -5.87 -2.32 -5.65
C ARG A 111 -5.38 -2.68 -4.24
N LYS A 112 -5.52 -3.93 -3.82
CA LYS A 112 -5.17 -4.39 -2.47
C LYS A 112 -3.66 -4.37 -2.26
N SER A 113 -2.88 -4.79 -3.24
CA SER A 113 -1.42 -4.67 -3.23
C SER A 113 -0.98 -3.20 -3.19
N LEU A 114 -1.62 -2.32 -3.98
CA LEU A 114 -1.37 -0.88 -3.93
C LEU A 114 -1.68 -0.31 -2.54
N GLU A 115 -2.82 -0.68 -1.95
CA GLU A 115 -3.23 -0.24 -0.61
C GLU A 115 -2.21 -0.64 0.45
N LYS A 116 -1.67 -1.86 0.36
CA LYS A 116 -0.65 -2.34 1.30
C LYS A 116 0.67 -1.56 1.17
N VAL A 117 1.18 -1.36 -0.04
CA VAL A 117 2.40 -0.56 -0.24
C VAL A 117 2.17 0.89 0.17
N TRP A 118 1.03 1.47 -0.19
CA TRP A 118 0.64 2.82 0.17
C TRP A 118 0.59 3.01 1.69
N ASN A 119 -0.02 2.09 2.42
CA ASN A 119 -0.06 2.15 3.89
C ASN A 119 1.35 2.12 4.52
N VAL A 120 2.27 1.32 3.98
CA VAL A 120 3.68 1.30 4.42
C VAL A 120 4.36 2.64 4.14
N LEU A 121 4.18 3.20 2.94
CA LEU A 121 4.75 4.50 2.57
C LEU A 121 4.22 5.65 3.43
N GLN A 122 2.91 5.68 3.70
CA GLN A 122 2.31 6.69 4.60
C GLN A 122 2.88 6.62 6.02
N GLU A 123 3.15 5.42 6.50
CA GLU A 123 3.74 5.21 7.81
C GLU A 123 5.20 5.69 7.86
N ILE A 124 5.99 5.36 6.83
CA ILE A 124 7.35 5.90 6.67
C ILE A 124 7.30 7.44 6.65
N GLU A 125 6.39 8.03 5.89
CA GLU A 125 6.24 9.48 5.79
C GLU A 125 5.88 10.12 7.13
N THR A 126 4.92 9.50 7.84
CA THR A 126 4.50 9.96 9.17
C THR A 126 5.67 9.95 10.15
N LYS A 127 6.53 8.92 10.10
CA LYS A 127 7.72 8.84 10.97
C LYS A 127 8.81 9.81 10.53
N ARG A 128 9.03 9.94 9.23
CA ARG A 128 10.01 10.86 8.65
C ARG A 128 9.70 12.32 8.99
N GLY A 129 8.43 12.72 8.97
CA GLY A 129 8.03 14.09 9.34
C GLY A 129 8.28 14.47 10.80
N ILE A 130 8.57 13.48 11.67
CA ILE A 130 8.89 13.68 13.08
C ILE A 130 10.42 13.70 13.30
N THR A 131 11.19 13.13 12.38
CA THR A 131 12.66 13.01 12.46
C THR A 131 13.34 14.00 11.50
N SER A 132 14.63 14.28 11.66
CA SER A 132 15.35 15.05 10.65
C SER A 132 15.45 14.26 9.34
N SER A 133 15.66 14.93 8.20
CA SER A 133 15.80 14.27 6.89
C SER A 133 16.98 13.30 6.81
N THR A 134 17.96 13.43 7.72
CA THR A 134 19.13 12.55 7.83
C THR A 134 18.98 11.43 8.85
N ASP A 135 17.92 11.46 9.65
CA ASP A 135 17.73 10.50 10.72
C ASP A 135 17.25 9.15 10.20
N GLU A 136 17.51 8.13 11.02
CA GLU A 136 16.99 6.80 10.79
C GLU A 136 15.50 6.73 11.09
N ILE A 137 14.73 6.30 10.09
CA ILE A 137 13.29 6.08 10.19
C ILE A 137 13.06 4.70 10.80
N THR A 138 12.20 4.64 11.82
CA THR A 138 11.85 3.38 12.50
C THR A 138 10.35 3.13 12.43
N ILE A 139 9.96 1.95 11.92
CA ILE A 139 8.57 1.50 11.85
C ILE A 139 8.43 0.10 12.48
N PRO A 140 7.31 -0.23 13.14
CA PRO A 140 7.04 -1.58 13.61
C PRO A 140 6.93 -2.59 12.46
N GLN A 141 7.40 -3.81 12.69
CA GLN A 141 7.24 -4.96 11.80
C GLN A 141 5.79 -5.48 11.85
N VAL A 142 5.19 -5.47 13.04
CA VAL A 142 3.81 -5.93 13.27
C VAL A 142 3.05 -4.91 14.12
N TYR A 143 1.81 -4.66 13.73
CA TYR A 143 0.84 -4.01 14.59
C TYR A 143 0.03 -5.07 15.33
N TRP A 144 0.41 -5.38 16.57
CA TRP A 144 -0.29 -6.40 17.38
C TRP A 144 -1.79 -6.11 17.55
N SER A 145 -2.21 -4.84 17.44
CA SER A 145 -3.62 -4.44 17.44
C SER A 145 -4.40 -4.82 16.16
N LYS A 146 -3.71 -5.19 15.09
CA LYS A 146 -4.28 -5.53 13.78
C LYS A 146 -4.26 -7.04 13.46
N VAL A 147 -3.73 -7.86 14.37
CA VAL A 147 -3.57 -9.31 14.19
C VAL A 147 -4.20 -10.05 15.36
N LYS A 148 -4.79 -11.21 15.10
CA LYS A 148 -5.54 -11.99 16.10
C LYS A 148 -4.63 -12.90 16.91
N ASP A 149 -3.57 -13.38 16.30
CA ASP A 149 -2.66 -14.36 16.87
C ASP A 149 -1.24 -14.21 16.30
N GLN A 150 -0.31 -15.00 16.85
CA GLN A 150 1.10 -14.99 16.47
C GLN A 150 1.34 -15.45 15.02
N ARG A 151 0.46 -16.30 14.47
CA ARG A 151 0.60 -16.76 13.09
C ARG A 151 0.23 -15.66 12.11
N GLU A 152 -0.88 -14.96 12.36
CA GLU A 152 -1.27 -13.78 11.56
C GLU A 152 -0.25 -12.65 11.70
N ALA A 153 0.35 -12.49 12.89
CA ALA A 153 1.49 -11.58 13.10
C ALA A 153 2.68 -11.92 12.19
N PHE A 154 3.05 -13.19 12.11
CA PHE A 154 4.15 -13.65 11.26
C PHE A 154 3.85 -13.41 9.77
N ASP A 155 2.67 -13.81 9.29
CA ASP A 155 2.26 -13.60 7.90
C ASP A 155 2.25 -12.10 7.54
N TYR A 156 1.81 -11.25 8.47
CA TYR A 156 1.82 -9.79 8.30
C TYR A 156 3.24 -9.21 8.27
N ALA A 157 4.14 -9.70 9.12
CA ALA A 157 5.54 -9.29 9.19
C ALA A 157 6.27 -9.61 7.88
N GLU A 158 6.12 -10.84 7.38
CA GLU A 158 6.71 -11.32 6.12
C GLU A 158 6.23 -10.48 4.94
N GLU A 159 4.92 -10.19 4.86
CA GLU A 159 4.38 -9.33 3.82
C GLU A 159 4.99 -7.92 3.85
N ARG A 160 5.14 -7.32 5.02
CA ARG A 160 5.79 -6.01 5.15
C ARG A 160 7.27 -6.05 4.76
N LEU A 161 7.99 -7.10 5.13
CA LEU A 161 9.38 -7.27 4.74
C LEU A 161 9.53 -7.33 3.21
N VAL A 162 8.65 -8.05 2.51
CA VAL A 162 8.62 -8.11 1.04
C VAL A 162 8.40 -6.72 0.43
N ILE A 163 7.45 -5.94 0.96
CA ILE A 163 7.20 -4.57 0.50
C ILE A 163 8.43 -3.68 0.71
N LEU A 164 9.03 -3.70 1.91
CA LEU A 164 10.18 -2.87 2.22
C LEU A 164 11.41 -3.26 1.40
N ARG A 165 11.64 -4.56 1.17
CA ARG A 165 12.72 -5.02 0.28
C ARG A 165 12.52 -4.52 -1.14
N LYS A 166 11.29 -4.57 -1.65
CA LYS A 166 10.97 -4.00 -2.97
C LYS A 166 11.27 -2.50 -3.03
N LEU A 167 10.82 -1.74 -2.02
CA LEU A 167 11.09 -0.30 -1.91
C LEU A 167 12.60 0.00 -1.86
N GLU A 168 13.39 -0.86 -1.21
CA GLU A 168 14.84 -0.73 -1.12
C GLU A 168 15.55 -1.08 -2.43
N THR A 169 15.33 -2.28 -2.96
CA THR A 169 16.18 -2.86 -4.01
C THR A 169 15.71 -2.54 -5.42
N GLU A 170 14.39 -2.52 -5.65
CA GLU A 170 13.84 -2.31 -7.00
C GLU A 170 13.57 -0.83 -7.25
N GLU A 171 13.08 -0.12 -6.24
CA GLU A 171 12.58 1.24 -6.41
C GLU A 171 13.54 2.30 -5.85
N GLN A 172 14.52 1.89 -5.02
CA GLN A 172 15.47 2.77 -4.34
C GLN A 172 14.78 3.92 -3.58
N ALA A 173 13.56 3.66 -3.11
CA ALA A 173 12.75 4.58 -2.34
C ALA A 173 13.26 4.67 -0.91
N ILE A 174 13.78 3.58 -0.37
CA ILE A 174 14.44 3.53 0.94
C ILE A 174 15.83 2.94 0.80
N GLU A 175 16.67 3.12 1.81
CA GLU A 175 18.01 2.54 1.88
C GLU A 175 18.34 2.06 3.29
N ASN A 176 19.36 1.19 3.39
CA ASN A 176 19.89 0.66 4.65
C ASN A 176 18.81 -0.04 5.51
N LEU A 177 17.92 -0.83 4.88
CA LEU A 177 16.89 -1.55 5.59
C LEU A 177 17.51 -2.58 6.54
N ARG A 178 17.30 -2.40 7.85
CA ARG A 178 17.64 -3.37 8.89
C ARG A 178 16.37 -3.92 9.52
N TRP A 179 16.20 -5.23 9.40
CA TRP A 179 15.09 -5.97 9.99
C TRP A 179 15.60 -6.70 11.24
N ILE A 180 15.27 -6.19 12.43
CA ILE A 180 15.78 -6.73 13.69
C ILE A 180 14.69 -7.56 14.35
N ASP A 181 14.90 -8.87 14.44
CA ASP A 181 14.00 -9.79 15.13
C ASP A 181 14.27 -9.71 16.66
N ASP A 182 13.85 -8.59 17.26
CA ASP A 182 13.90 -8.36 18.71
C ASP A 182 12.48 -8.29 19.31
N GLU A 183 12.39 -8.20 20.64
CA GLU A 183 11.10 -8.09 21.35
C GLU A 183 10.26 -6.89 20.89
N LYS A 184 10.89 -5.88 20.28
CA LYS A 184 10.22 -4.67 19.80
C LYS A 184 9.74 -4.83 18.36
N GLY A 185 10.29 -5.79 17.60
CA GLY A 185 9.94 -6.08 16.22
C GLY A 185 9.99 -4.81 15.37
N LEU A 186 11.16 -4.19 15.25
CA LEU A 186 11.33 -2.91 14.53
C LEU A 186 12.09 -3.07 13.22
N ALA A 187 11.70 -2.27 12.23
CA ALA A 187 12.42 -2.10 10.97
C ALA A 187 13.02 -0.69 10.93
N TYR A 188 14.30 -0.61 10.58
CA TYR A 188 15.08 0.63 10.51
C TYR A 188 15.49 0.90 9.07
N MET A 189 15.41 2.14 8.62
CA MET A 189 15.74 2.53 7.24
C MET A 189 16.03 4.02 7.14
N ARG A 190 16.48 4.48 5.97
CA ARG A 190 16.51 5.90 5.59
C ARG A 190 15.75 6.11 4.30
N ALA A 191 15.30 7.33 4.05
CA ALA A 191 14.74 7.69 2.76
C ALA A 191 15.86 7.62 1.69
N GLY A 192 15.59 6.90 0.61
CA GLY A 192 16.46 6.82 -0.55
C GLY A 192 16.27 8.01 -1.49
N GLN A 193 17.13 8.11 -2.49
CA GLN A 193 17.11 9.20 -3.48
C GLN A 193 15.80 9.30 -4.27
N ASN A 194 15.05 8.20 -4.44
CA ASN A 194 13.81 8.17 -5.22
C ASN A 194 12.56 8.21 -4.32
N TYR A 195 12.69 8.47 -3.02
CA TYR A 195 11.59 8.31 -2.06
C TYR A 195 10.34 9.08 -2.48
N PHE A 196 10.47 10.38 -2.75
CA PHE A 196 9.33 11.25 -3.08
C PHE A 196 8.66 10.86 -4.41
N GLU A 197 9.44 10.55 -5.44
CA GLU A 197 8.90 10.11 -6.73
C GLU A 197 8.11 8.80 -6.57
N VAL A 198 8.64 7.86 -5.79
CA VAL A 198 7.96 6.58 -5.51
C VAL A 198 6.70 6.83 -4.70
N TYR A 199 6.77 7.68 -3.67
CA TYR A 199 5.65 8.06 -2.83
C TYR A 199 4.49 8.64 -3.65
N ASP A 200 4.76 9.68 -4.45
CA ASP A 200 3.77 10.36 -5.28
C ASP A 200 3.14 9.41 -6.30
N TRP A 201 3.96 8.54 -6.90
CA TRP A 201 3.46 7.54 -7.84
C TRP A 201 2.48 6.55 -7.20
N TYR A 202 2.81 5.98 -6.03
CA TYR A 202 1.89 5.08 -5.32
C TYR A 202 0.64 5.80 -4.86
N GLU A 203 0.76 7.07 -4.44
CA GLU A 203 -0.40 7.88 -4.07
C GLU A 203 -1.37 8.03 -5.25
N GLU A 204 -0.87 8.43 -6.42
CA GLU A 204 -1.68 8.59 -7.62
C GLU A 204 -2.34 7.28 -8.06
N GLU A 205 -1.58 6.18 -8.12
CA GLU A 205 -2.10 4.89 -8.55
C GLU A 205 -3.14 4.35 -7.55
N TYR A 206 -2.92 4.53 -6.25
CA TYR A 206 -3.89 4.18 -5.23
C TYR A 206 -5.16 5.04 -5.32
N LYS A 207 -5.04 6.36 -5.54
CA LYS A 207 -6.19 7.26 -5.79
C LYS A 207 -6.99 6.82 -7.03
N LYS A 208 -6.33 6.47 -8.14
CA LYS A 208 -6.99 5.94 -9.35
C LYS A 208 -7.71 4.62 -9.08
N ALA A 209 -7.04 3.68 -8.41
CA ALA A 209 -7.60 2.35 -8.11
C ALA A 209 -8.79 2.43 -7.13
N SER A 210 -8.68 3.25 -6.09
CA SER A 210 -9.74 3.47 -5.10
C SER A 210 -10.95 4.21 -5.68
N ALA A 211 -10.74 5.23 -6.53
CA ALA A 211 -11.83 5.91 -7.22
C ALA A 211 -12.58 4.98 -8.18
N THR A 212 -11.86 4.12 -8.91
CA THR A 212 -12.45 3.09 -9.77
C THR A 212 -13.31 2.12 -8.95
N TYR A 213 -12.80 1.68 -7.80
CA TYR A 213 -13.55 0.82 -6.90
C TYR A 213 -14.80 1.52 -6.38
N GLN A 214 -14.71 2.74 -5.85
CA GLN A 214 -15.88 3.47 -5.35
C GLN A 214 -16.96 3.69 -6.42
N LYS A 215 -16.55 3.92 -7.68
CA LYS A 215 -17.49 4.02 -8.81
C LYS A 215 -18.13 2.68 -9.17
N GLY A 216 -17.37 1.57 -9.13
CA GLY A 216 -17.87 0.22 -9.41
C GLY A 216 -18.57 -0.49 -8.24
N SER A 217 -18.47 0.04 -7.01
CA SER A 217 -19.01 -0.58 -5.79
C SER A 217 -20.42 -0.13 -5.43
N LYS A 218 -21.00 0.82 -6.18
CA LYS A 218 -22.46 0.95 -6.18
C LYS A 218 -22.99 -0.18 -7.06
N PRO A 219 -23.83 -1.10 -6.54
CA PRO A 219 -24.43 -2.14 -7.36
C PRO A 219 -25.36 -1.48 -8.39
N GLN A 220 -24.82 -1.11 -9.54
CA GLN A 220 -25.63 -0.90 -10.73
C GLN A 220 -25.92 -2.28 -11.29
N GLN A 221 -27.11 -2.79 -10.94
CA GLN A 221 -27.81 -3.76 -11.78
C GLN A 221 -28.01 -3.13 -13.15
N THR A 222 -27.06 -3.33 -14.06
CA THR A 222 -27.28 -3.13 -15.49
C THR A 222 -27.08 -4.46 -16.16
N SER A 223 -28.23 -5.12 -16.36
CA SER A 223 -28.45 -6.14 -17.37
C SER A 223 -27.90 -5.70 -18.73
N ASN A 224 -27.22 -6.62 -19.40
CA ASN A 224 -26.87 -6.63 -20.83
C ASN A 224 -25.45 -6.18 -21.18
N GLU A 225 -24.43 -6.95 -20.77
CA GLU A 225 -23.35 -7.31 -21.69
C GLU A 225 -23.04 -8.82 -21.59
N PRO A 226 -22.94 -9.55 -22.72
CA PRO A 226 -22.55 -10.93 -22.73
C PRO A 226 -21.02 -11.09 -22.88
N VAL A 227 -20.48 -12.06 -22.15
CA VAL A 227 -19.11 -12.63 -22.23
C VAL A 227 -18.00 -11.82 -21.51
N GLY A 228 -17.71 -12.19 -20.25
CA GLY A 228 -16.38 -11.90 -19.69
C GLY A 228 -16.20 -11.92 -18.16
N SER A 229 -17.27 -11.86 -17.34
CA SER A 229 -17.11 -12.06 -15.90
C SER A 229 -17.03 -13.56 -15.60
N LEU A 230 -15.86 -14.03 -15.16
CA LEU A 230 -15.72 -15.35 -14.56
C LEU A 230 -16.48 -15.36 -13.23
N GLU A 231 -17.79 -15.59 -13.32
CA GLU A 231 -18.63 -15.90 -12.19
C GLU A 231 -18.60 -17.41 -11.99
N LEU A 232 -18.30 -17.81 -10.76
CA LEU A 232 -18.40 -19.21 -10.36
C LEU A 232 -19.69 -19.36 -9.56
N GLU A 233 -20.55 -20.25 -10.02
CA GLU A 233 -21.85 -20.56 -9.43
C GLU A 233 -21.88 -22.05 -9.13
N ILE A 234 -22.24 -22.40 -7.90
CA ILE A 234 -22.64 -23.75 -7.56
C ILE A 234 -24.15 -23.85 -7.73
N VAL A 235 -24.60 -24.90 -8.39
CA VAL A 235 -25.99 -25.29 -8.50
C VAL A 235 -26.16 -26.61 -7.75
N TYR A 236 -27.13 -26.64 -6.84
CA TYR A 236 -27.53 -27.85 -6.13
C TYR A 236 -28.91 -28.29 -6.65
N THR A 237 -28.97 -29.47 -7.27
CA THR A 237 -30.17 -29.93 -7.98
C THR A 237 -31.07 -30.79 -7.11
N SER A 238 -32.32 -30.99 -7.54
CA SER A 238 -33.25 -31.95 -6.90
C SER A 238 -32.80 -33.42 -7.03
N ALA A 239 -31.81 -33.70 -7.90
CA ALA A 239 -31.17 -35.02 -8.00
C ALA A 239 -29.99 -35.17 -7.03
N HIS A 240 -29.82 -34.22 -6.10
CA HIS A 240 -28.75 -34.20 -5.11
C HIS A 240 -27.36 -34.12 -5.77
N GLU A 241 -27.23 -33.25 -6.76
CA GLU A 241 -25.97 -33.04 -7.49
C GLU A 241 -25.44 -31.63 -7.20
N VAL A 242 -24.13 -31.55 -6.92
CA VAL A 242 -23.41 -30.29 -6.75
C VAL A 242 -22.65 -29.99 -8.04
N ILE A 243 -23.10 -28.98 -8.78
CA ILE A 243 -22.60 -28.70 -10.14
C ILE A 243 -22.00 -27.29 -10.17
N LEU A 244 -20.74 -27.17 -10.59
CA LEU A 244 -20.08 -25.90 -10.84
C LEU A 244 -20.39 -25.39 -12.26
N ASN A 245 -20.85 -24.16 -12.35
CA ASN A 245 -21.19 -23.44 -13.58
C ASN A 245 -22.09 -24.24 -14.52
N LYS A 246 -22.99 -25.06 -13.96
CA LYS A 246 -23.91 -25.96 -14.71
C LYS A 246 -23.19 -26.92 -15.68
N ARG A 247 -21.88 -27.16 -15.48
CA ARG A 247 -21.02 -27.93 -16.40
C ARG A 247 -20.24 -29.04 -15.71
N PHE A 248 -19.68 -28.75 -14.54
CA PHE A 248 -18.76 -29.67 -13.87
C PHE A 248 -19.44 -30.25 -12.63
N LEU A 249 -19.76 -31.54 -12.67
CA LEU A 249 -20.26 -32.27 -11.50
C LEU A 249 -19.12 -32.43 -10.48
N LEU A 250 -19.27 -31.84 -9.30
CA LEU A 250 -18.30 -31.93 -8.21
C LEU A 250 -18.55 -33.16 -7.35
N SER A 251 -19.82 -33.36 -6.96
CA SER A 251 -20.25 -34.49 -6.14
C SER A 251 -21.72 -34.81 -6.34
N LYS A 252 -22.08 -36.03 -5.95
CA LYS A 252 -23.45 -36.52 -5.85
C LYS A 252 -23.64 -37.14 -4.46
N PRO A 253 -23.96 -36.32 -3.44
CA PRO A 253 -24.20 -36.81 -2.09
C PRO A 253 -25.29 -37.89 -2.04
N THR A 254 -25.15 -38.83 -1.11
CA THR A 254 -26.20 -39.81 -0.84
C THR A 254 -27.45 -39.10 -0.34
N LEU A 255 -28.60 -39.35 -0.95
CA LEU A 255 -29.90 -38.83 -0.52
C LEU A 255 -30.11 -39.00 0.99
N ASN A 256 -30.49 -37.91 1.67
CA ASN A 256 -30.68 -37.85 3.12
C ASN A 256 -29.42 -38.17 3.95
N GLY A 257 -28.27 -38.30 3.31
CA GLY A 257 -26.98 -38.40 3.98
C GLY A 257 -26.56 -37.06 4.57
N GLU A 258 -25.62 -37.10 5.51
CA GLU A 258 -25.07 -35.91 6.17
C GLU A 258 -24.64 -34.81 5.18
N ASN A 259 -23.81 -35.14 4.18
CA ASN A 259 -23.34 -34.17 3.19
C ASN A 259 -24.49 -33.55 2.37
N ASP A 260 -25.51 -34.36 2.09
CA ASP A 260 -26.68 -33.95 1.31
C ASP A 260 -27.52 -32.92 2.07
N LEU A 261 -27.84 -33.24 3.33
CA LEU A 261 -28.62 -32.35 4.19
C LEU A 261 -27.87 -31.04 4.46
N VAL A 262 -26.56 -31.10 4.75
CA VAL A 262 -25.73 -29.91 4.95
C VAL A 262 -25.72 -29.06 3.69
N MET A 263 -25.43 -29.64 2.52
CA MET A 263 -25.39 -28.86 1.28
C MET A 263 -26.75 -28.23 0.94
N SER A 264 -27.84 -28.97 1.11
CA SER A 264 -29.20 -28.47 0.92
C SER A 264 -29.50 -27.27 1.81
N TYR A 265 -29.10 -27.33 3.08
CA TYR A 265 -29.28 -26.23 4.02
C TYR A 265 -28.42 -25.02 3.66
N LEU A 266 -27.13 -25.22 3.38
CA LEU A 266 -26.21 -24.15 3.01
C LEU A 266 -26.63 -23.47 1.70
N TYR A 267 -27.11 -24.24 0.72
CA TYR A 267 -27.56 -23.70 -0.56
C TYR A 267 -28.75 -22.74 -0.40
N LYS A 268 -29.72 -23.09 0.44
CA LYS A 268 -30.89 -22.24 0.76
C LYS A 268 -30.53 -21.03 1.62
N ASN A 269 -29.39 -21.07 2.29
CA ASN A 269 -28.94 -20.07 3.24
C ASN A 269 -27.54 -19.54 2.88
N SER A 270 -27.26 -19.38 1.58
CA SER A 270 -25.96 -18.90 1.11
C SER A 270 -25.73 -17.44 1.50
N ASN A 271 -24.47 -17.01 1.41
CA ASN A 271 -24.07 -15.62 1.66
C ASN A 271 -24.33 -15.12 3.10
N ARG A 272 -24.38 -16.03 4.08
CA ARG A 272 -24.25 -15.72 5.52
C ARG A 272 -23.51 -16.82 6.30
N PRO A 273 -22.90 -16.49 7.46
CA PRO A 273 -22.34 -17.50 8.36
C PRO A 273 -23.46 -18.36 8.98
N ILE A 274 -23.22 -19.67 9.06
CA ILE A 274 -24.10 -20.68 9.67
C ILE A 274 -23.31 -21.38 10.78
N GLY A 275 -23.79 -21.31 12.01
CA GLY A 275 -23.21 -22.05 13.14
C GLY A 275 -23.65 -23.52 13.15
N ILE A 276 -22.90 -24.39 13.83
CA ILE A 276 -23.27 -25.80 14.04
C ILE A 276 -24.63 -25.90 14.74
N ASP A 277 -24.86 -25.12 15.79
CA ASP A 277 -26.13 -25.13 16.54
C ASP A 277 -27.32 -24.82 15.61
N GLU A 278 -27.13 -23.92 14.64
CA GLU A 278 -28.18 -23.61 13.66
C GLU A 278 -28.47 -24.80 12.73
N LEU A 279 -27.43 -25.53 12.31
CA LEU A 279 -27.59 -26.76 11.52
C LEU A 279 -28.33 -27.84 12.32
N GLU A 280 -28.06 -27.95 13.61
CA GLU A 280 -28.72 -28.91 14.50
C GLU A 280 -30.17 -28.57 14.76
N GLU A 281 -30.47 -27.31 15.12
CA GLU A 281 -31.82 -26.89 15.49
C GLU A 281 -32.73 -26.69 14.29
N LYS A 282 -32.28 -25.89 13.32
CA LYS A 282 -33.09 -25.49 12.16
C LYS A 282 -32.92 -26.46 11.00
N GLY A 283 -31.70 -26.91 10.77
CA GLY A 283 -31.41 -27.91 9.75
C GLY A 283 -31.89 -29.31 10.15
N ARG A 284 -32.02 -29.59 11.46
CA ARG A 284 -32.23 -30.94 12.02
C ARG A 284 -31.12 -31.91 11.60
N ILE A 285 -29.91 -31.39 11.46
CA ILE A 285 -28.72 -32.12 11.01
C ILE A 285 -27.79 -32.20 12.19
N LYS A 286 -27.39 -33.39 12.62
CA LYS A 286 -26.33 -33.57 13.62
C LYS A 286 -25.04 -33.97 12.91
N PRO A 287 -24.12 -33.03 12.62
CA PRO A 287 -22.90 -33.36 11.90
C PRO A 287 -22.06 -34.32 12.74
N THR A 288 -21.71 -35.47 12.17
CA THR A 288 -20.79 -36.44 12.77
C THR A 288 -19.35 -36.16 12.36
N LYS A 289 -19.14 -35.44 11.25
CA LYS A 289 -17.84 -35.03 10.72
C LYS A 289 -17.63 -33.54 10.93
N SER A 290 -16.36 -33.12 10.91
CA SER A 290 -16.03 -31.69 10.87
C SER A 290 -16.57 -31.04 9.59
N LEU A 291 -16.95 -29.76 9.69
CA LEU A 291 -17.45 -28.97 8.56
C LEU A 291 -16.44 -28.94 7.39
N GLY A 292 -15.14 -28.86 7.69
CA GLY A 292 -14.08 -28.93 6.69
C GLY A 292 -14.08 -30.26 5.92
N LYS A 293 -14.31 -31.38 6.62
CA LYS A 293 -14.38 -32.70 5.97
C LYS A 293 -15.63 -32.86 5.11
N ILE A 294 -16.75 -32.27 5.53
CA ILE A 294 -17.98 -32.25 4.75
C ILE A 294 -17.77 -31.48 3.44
N VAL A 295 -17.16 -30.28 3.50
CA VAL A 295 -16.82 -29.47 2.31
C VAL A 295 -15.91 -30.26 1.35
N GLU A 296 -14.90 -30.97 1.87
CA GLU A 296 -14.02 -31.82 1.06
C GLU A 296 -14.79 -32.96 0.38
N ASN A 297 -15.66 -33.67 1.12
CA ASN A 297 -16.46 -34.77 0.59
C ASN A 297 -17.46 -34.31 -0.49
N LEU A 298 -17.88 -33.04 -0.44
CA LEU A 298 -18.69 -32.39 -1.46
C LEU A 298 -17.91 -32.04 -2.74
N GLY A 299 -16.60 -32.33 -2.78
CA GLY A 299 -15.74 -32.12 -3.95
C GLY A 299 -15.03 -30.76 -3.96
N PHE A 300 -15.24 -29.92 -2.95
CA PHE A 300 -14.54 -28.64 -2.81
C PHE A 300 -13.18 -28.88 -2.17
N THR A 301 -12.12 -28.85 -2.98
CA THR A 301 -10.75 -29.02 -2.51
C THR A 301 -9.91 -27.80 -2.88
N LYS A 302 -8.88 -27.51 -2.07
CA LYS A 302 -7.89 -26.44 -2.31
C LYS A 302 -8.54 -25.09 -2.66
N ASP A 303 -8.21 -24.52 -3.82
CA ASP A 303 -8.66 -23.21 -4.28
C ASP A 303 -10.18 -23.14 -4.46
N LEU A 304 -10.81 -24.25 -4.85
CA LEU A 304 -12.27 -24.30 -4.97
C LEU A 304 -12.95 -24.21 -3.60
N ALA A 305 -12.37 -24.83 -2.58
CA ALA A 305 -12.86 -24.66 -1.20
C ALA A 305 -12.65 -23.22 -0.72
N ARG A 306 -11.48 -22.63 -0.95
CA ARG A 306 -11.18 -21.23 -0.57
C ARG A 306 -12.10 -20.21 -1.26
N ALA A 307 -12.45 -20.47 -2.53
CA ALA A 307 -13.35 -19.61 -3.29
C ALA A 307 -14.77 -19.60 -2.70
N PHE A 308 -15.31 -20.78 -2.39
CA PHE A 308 -16.72 -20.93 -2.01
C PHE A 308 -16.97 -20.96 -0.51
N PHE A 309 -15.97 -21.26 0.33
CA PHE A 309 -16.17 -21.50 1.74
C PHE A 309 -15.18 -20.75 2.64
N VAL A 310 -15.68 -20.30 3.79
CA VAL A 310 -14.88 -19.97 4.98
C VAL A 310 -15.38 -20.88 6.09
N VAL A 311 -14.49 -21.69 6.68
CA VAL A 311 -14.86 -22.74 7.63
C VAL A 311 -14.07 -22.55 8.92
N SER A 312 -14.75 -22.55 10.06
CA SER A 312 -14.17 -22.66 11.40
C SER A 312 -14.55 -23.99 12.04
N ALA A 313 -14.18 -24.20 13.30
CA ALA A 313 -14.57 -25.40 14.05
C ALA A 313 -16.09 -25.47 14.30
N ASP A 314 -16.74 -24.33 14.42
CA ASP A 314 -18.11 -24.13 14.90
C ASP A 314 -19.04 -23.44 13.89
N SER A 315 -18.50 -22.97 12.75
CA SER A 315 -19.27 -22.26 11.74
C SER A 315 -18.78 -22.51 10.32
N ILE A 316 -19.68 -22.30 9.36
CA ILE A 316 -19.42 -22.38 7.93
C ILE A 316 -20.10 -21.24 7.20
N TYR A 317 -19.38 -20.63 6.28
CA TYR A 317 -19.88 -19.58 5.41
C TYR A 317 -19.76 -20.01 3.95
N PHE A 318 -20.90 -20.23 3.29
CA PHE A 318 -20.96 -20.62 1.88
C PHE A 318 -21.27 -19.41 0.98
N LYS A 319 -20.30 -19.00 0.16
CA LYS A 319 -20.40 -17.90 -0.80
C LYS A 319 -20.93 -18.43 -2.13
N ASN A 320 -22.09 -17.99 -2.58
CA ASN A 320 -22.64 -18.42 -3.87
C ASN A 320 -23.65 -17.40 -4.42
N PRO A 321 -23.43 -16.80 -5.61
CA PRO A 321 -22.28 -17.00 -6.50
C PRO A 321 -20.98 -16.35 -5.99
N VAL A 322 -19.84 -16.79 -6.52
CA VAL A 322 -18.53 -16.17 -6.31
C VAL A 322 -18.19 -15.31 -7.52
N THR A 323 -18.03 -14.00 -7.28
CA THR A 323 -17.75 -13.03 -8.34
C THR A 323 -16.26 -12.97 -8.68
N LYS A 324 -15.92 -12.43 -9.86
CA LYS A 324 -14.53 -12.18 -10.24
C LYS A 324 -13.79 -11.33 -9.21
N VAL A 325 -14.45 -10.31 -8.65
CA VAL A 325 -13.87 -9.45 -7.60
C VAL A 325 -13.48 -10.28 -6.39
N MET A 326 -14.34 -11.19 -5.95
CA MET A 326 -14.04 -12.10 -4.83
C MET A 326 -12.86 -13.05 -5.14
N LEU A 327 -12.74 -13.53 -6.39
CA LEU A 327 -11.61 -14.37 -6.80
C LEU A 327 -10.30 -13.58 -6.83
N ASP A 328 -10.34 -12.35 -7.32
CA ASP A 328 -9.20 -11.44 -7.36
C ASP A 328 -8.75 -11.08 -5.93
N GLU A 329 -9.69 -10.85 -4.99
CA GLU A 329 -9.40 -10.61 -3.57
C GLU A 329 -8.73 -11.78 -2.85
N LEU A 330 -8.98 -13.00 -3.32
CA LEU A 330 -8.38 -14.25 -2.84
C LEU A 330 -7.11 -14.63 -3.61
N GLU A 331 -6.72 -13.85 -4.60
CA GLU A 331 -5.60 -14.09 -5.51
C GLU A 331 -5.71 -15.42 -6.30
N LEU A 332 -6.95 -15.86 -6.53
CA LEU A 332 -7.26 -17.09 -7.25
C LEU A 332 -7.45 -16.80 -8.75
N ARG A 333 -6.33 -16.62 -9.47
CA ARG A 333 -6.37 -16.36 -10.92
C ARG A 333 -6.84 -17.55 -11.75
N PHE A 334 -6.55 -18.77 -11.29
CA PHE A 334 -6.94 -20.01 -11.94
C PHE A 334 -7.39 -21.03 -10.90
N ILE A 335 -8.59 -21.58 -11.05
CA ILE A 335 -9.04 -22.68 -10.20
C ILE A 335 -8.83 -24.00 -10.92
N LYS A 336 -7.98 -24.86 -10.35
CA LYS A 336 -7.78 -26.22 -10.86
C LYS A 336 -8.94 -27.10 -10.42
N ILE A 337 -9.74 -27.56 -11.37
CA ILE A 337 -10.75 -28.59 -11.14
C ILE A 337 -10.09 -29.94 -11.39
N LYS A 338 -10.14 -30.85 -10.41
CA LYS A 338 -9.78 -32.24 -10.65
C LYS A 338 -10.93 -32.88 -11.43
N ALA A 339 -10.70 -33.22 -12.70
CA ALA A 339 -11.59 -34.12 -13.41
C ALA A 339 -11.59 -35.48 -12.68
N LYS A 340 -12.78 -35.99 -12.40
CA LYS A 340 -12.96 -37.36 -11.88
C LYS A 340 -13.12 -38.34 -13.03
#